data_AF-B2WUJ0-F1
#
_entry.id   AF-B2WUJ0-F1
#
_cell.length_a   1.000
_cell.length_b   1.000
_cell.length_c   1.000
_cell.angle_alpha   90.00
_cell.angle_beta   90.00
_cell.angle_gamma   90.00
#
_symmetry.space_group_name_H-M   'P 1'
#
loop_
_entity.id
_entity.type
_entity.pdbx_description
1 polymer ?
#
loop_
_entity_poly.entity_id
_entity_poly.type
_entity_poly.pdbx_seq_one_letter_code
_entity_poly.pdbx_strand_id
1 'polypeptide(L)'
;NIGLINSLALYARTNEYGFMETPYRRVADSHVTDDIEYLSAIEEGKYVIAQANAQLDKKGKLSDALVSCRFKGEFELKEPPEVQYMDVAPSQIVSVAASLIPFLEHDDANRALMGTNMQR
;
A
#
# COMPACT_ATOMS: atom_id res chain seq x y z
N ASN A 1 13.86 23.08 2.58
CA ASN A 1 13.80 21.84 1.78
C ASN A 1 12.71 20.86 2.21
N ILE A 2 11.76 21.25 3.07
CA ILE A 2 10.61 20.40 3.42
C ILE A 2 9.78 20.15 2.16
N GLY A 3 9.49 18.87 1.87
CA GLY A 3 8.75 18.46 0.67
C GLY A 3 9.56 18.43 -0.64
N LEU A 4 10.79 18.96 -0.66
CA LEU A 4 11.68 18.90 -1.82
C LEU A 4 12.61 17.67 -1.80
N ILE A 5 12.92 17.19 -0.60
CA ILE A 5 13.76 16.00 -0.39
C ILE A 5 12.90 14.97 0.32
N ASN A 6 12.63 13.86 -0.38
CA ASN A 6 11.87 12.74 0.14
C ASN A 6 12.73 11.47 0.12
N SER A 7 12.31 10.46 0.87
CA SER A 7 12.94 9.13 0.87
C SER A 7 12.01 8.14 0.19
N LEU A 8 12.57 7.18 -0.55
CA LEU A 8 11.80 6.14 -1.21
C LEU A 8 11.10 5.25 -0.16
N ALA A 9 9.88 4.80 -0.48
CA ALA A 9 9.15 3.84 0.34
C ALA A 9 9.79 2.43 0.25
N LEU A 10 9.54 1.59 1.27
CA LEU A 10 10.19 0.30 1.47
C LEU A 10 10.23 -0.63 0.24
N TYR A 11 9.11 -0.73 -0.46
CA TYR A 11 8.96 -1.64 -1.62
C TYR A 11 8.86 -0.91 -2.96
N ALA A 12 8.97 0.41 -2.96
CA ALA A 12 8.91 1.18 -4.20
C ALA A 12 10.19 0.95 -5.01
N ARG A 13 10.04 0.88 -6.33
CA ARG A 13 11.15 0.77 -7.28
C ARG A 13 10.95 1.70 -8.46
N THR A 14 12.00 1.96 -9.23
CA THR A 14 11.90 2.67 -10.51
C THR A 14 11.84 1.66 -11.66
N ASN A 15 10.96 1.88 -12.63
CA ASN A 15 10.93 1.10 -13.85
C ASN A 15 11.93 1.60 -14.90
N GLU A 16 11.97 0.94 -16.06
CA GLU A 16 12.91 1.25 -17.15
C GLU A 16 12.77 2.69 -17.69
N TYR A 17 11.60 3.30 -17.51
CA TYR A 17 11.31 4.68 -17.92
C TYR A 17 11.55 5.69 -16.79
N GLY A 18 11.96 5.24 -15.61
CA GLY A 18 12.20 6.08 -14.44
C GLY A 18 10.95 6.43 -13.63
N PHE A 19 9.79 5.84 -13.90
CA PHE A 19 8.60 6.01 -13.07
C PHE A 19 8.66 5.13 -11.83
N MET A 20 8.10 5.62 -10.73
CA MET A 20 7.95 4.85 -9.49
C MET A 20 6.82 3.83 -9.64
N GLU A 21 7.10 2.60 -9.22
CA GLU A 21 6.15 1.50 -9.14
C GLU A 21 6.12 0.92 -7.73
N THR A 22 4.95 0.41 -7.35
CA THR A 22 4.70 -0.23 -6.05
C THR A 22 4.14 -1.64 -6.30
N PRO A 23 4.55 -2.66 -5.53
CA PRO A 23 4.02 -4.00 -5.69
C PRO A 23 2.62 -4.14 -5.09
N TYR A 24 1.79 -4.94 -5.77
CA TYR A 24 0.43 -5.28 -5.40
C TYR A 24 0.18 -6.77 -5.61
N ARG A 25 -0.62 -7.40 -4.75
CA ARG A 25 -1.12 -8.77 -4.94
C ARG A 25 -2.32 -8.75 -5.86
N ARG A 26 -2.35 -9.60 -6.88
CA ARG A 26 -3.51 -9.71 -7.77
C ARG A 26 -4.67 -10.40 -7.07
N VAL A 27 -5.88 -9.88 -7.27
CA VAL A 27 -7.14 -10.48 -6.80
C VAL A 27 -7.92 -11.00 -7.99
N ALA A 28 -8.28 -12.28 -7.97
CA ALA A 28 -9.07 -12.93 -9.01
C ALA A 28 -10.25 -13.66 -8.36
N ASP A 29 -11.47 -13.42 -8.85
CA ASP A 29 -12.70 -14.03 -8.29
C ASP A 29 -12.83 -13.86 -6.76
N SER A 30 -12.51 -12.64 -6.27
CA SER A 30 -12.44 -12.29 -4.84
C SER A 30 -11.39 -13.04 -4.02
N HIS A 31 -10.46 -13.73 -4.70
CA HIS A 31 -9.38 -14.48 -4.09
C HIS A 31 -8.06 -13.75 -4.26
N VAL A 32 -7.38 -13.50 -3.15
CA VAL A 32 -6.07 -12.86 -3.16
C VAL A 32 -5.03 -13.91 -3.51
N THR A 33 -4.30 -13.67 -4.60
CA THR A 33 -3.25 -14.57 -5.08
C THR A 33 -1.88 -14.16 -4.53
N ASP A 34 -0.90 -15.04 -4.67
CA ASP A 34 0.51 -14.73 -4.35
C ASP A 34 1.26 -14.10 -5.54
N ASP A 35 0.55 -13.83 -6.65
CA ASP A 35 1.10 -13.15 -7.81
C ASP A 35 1.25 -11.65 -7.50
N ILE A 36 2.50 -11.20 -7.46
CA ILE A 36 2.86 -9.81 -7.21
C ILE A 36 3.10 -9.09 -8.54
N GLU A 37 2.34 -8.04 -8.79
CA GLU A 37 2.47 -7.17 -9.95
C GLU A 37 2.87 -5.76 -9.48
N TYR A 38 3.81 -5.15 -10.20
CA TYR A 38 4.24 -3.79 -9.92
C TYR A 38 3.46 -2.84 -10.80
N LEU A 39 2.77 -1.90 -10.17
CA LEU A 39 1.96 -0.91 -10.86
C LEU A 39 2.58 0.47 -10.71
N SER A 40 2.67 1.19 -11.83
CA SER A 40 2.97 2.62 -11.82
C SER A 40 1.76 3.43 -11.34
N ALA A 41 1.96 4.69 -10.95
CA ALA A 41 0.86 5.57 -10.52
C ALA A 41 -0.27 5.72 -11.57
N ILE A 42 0.07 5.60 -12.86
CA ILE A 42 -0.90 5.69 -13.97
C ILE A 42 -1.75 4.41 -14.06
N GLU A 43 -1.14 3.26 -13.82
CA GLU A 43 -1.83 1.97 -13.81
C GLU A 43 -2.65 1.79 -12.54
N GLU A 44 -2.10 2.16 -11.39
CA GLU A 44 -2.77 2.12 -10.08
C GLU A 44 -4.15 2.79 -10.14
N GLY A 45 -4.24 3.98 -10.75
CA GLY A 45 -5.50 4.73 -10.85
C GLY A 45 -6.61 4.06 -11.66
N LYS A 46 -6.33 2.97 -12.38
CA LYS A 46 -7.33 2.22 -13.17
C LYS A 46 -7.99 1.09 -12.36
N TYR A 47 -7.39 0.70 -11.23
CA TYR A 47 -7.79 -0.50 -10.50
C TYR A 47 -8.31 -0.18 -9.10
N VAL A 48 -9.20 -1.05 -8.61
CA VAL A 48 -9.65 -1.02 -7.20
C VAL A 48 -8.68 -1.83 -6.35
N ILE A 49 -8.05 -1.17 -5.39
CA ILE A 49 -7.00 -1.76 -4.55
C ILE A 49 -7.47 -1.83 -3.10
N ALA A 50 -7.53 -3.03 -2.53
CA ALA A 50 -7.82 -3.26 -1.13
C ALA A 50 -6.59 -3.00 -0.23
N GLN A 51 -6.87 -2.58 1.01
CA GLN A 51 -5.82 -2.39 2.02
C GLN A 51 -5.24 -3.73 2.51
N ALA A 52 -3.98 -3.71 2.96
CA ALA A 52 -3.27 -4.92 3.40
C ALA A 52 -3.89 -5.61 4.64
N ASN A 53 -4.71 -4.88 5.40
CA ASN A 53 -5.40 -5.35 6.61
C ASN A 53 -6.82 -5.89 6.35
N ALA A 54 -7.27 -5.96 5.09
CA ALA A 54 -8.56 -6.56 4.75
C ALA A 54 -8.63 -8.02 5.23
N GLN A 55 -9.78 -8.43 5.79
CA GLN A 55 -9.91 -9.79 6.32
C GLN A 55 -9.99 -10.83 5.21
N LEU A 56 -9.23 -11.91 5.39
CA LEU A 56 -9.18 -13.05 4.49
C LEU A 56 -9.59 -14.32 5.22
N ASP A 57 -10.38 -15.17 4.56
CA ASP A 57 -10.66 -16.53 5.01
C ASP A 57 -9.40 -17.42 4.85
N LYS A 58 -9.40 -18.62 5.45
CA LYS A 58 -8.31 -19.61 5.40
C LYS A 58 -7.88 -19.99 3.98
N LYS A 59 -8.76 -19.79 3.01
CA LYS A 59 -8.47 -20.04 1.60
C LYS A 59 -7.80 -18.85 0.91
N GLY A 60 -7.79 -17.65 1.47
CA GLY A 60 -7.30 -16.42 0.80
C GLY A 60 -8.40 -15.60 0.11
N LYS A 61 -9.67 -15.89 0.41
CA LYS A 61 -10.82 -15.12 -0.10
C LYS A 61 -11.14 -13.96 0.83
N LEU A 62 -11.47 -12.80 0.29
CA LEU A 62 -12.00 -11.66 1.06
C LEU A 62 -13.29 -12.09 1.79
N SER A 63 -13.30 -11.99 3.12
CA SER A 63 -14.39 -12.49 3.96
C SER A 63 -15.50 -11.47 4.22
N ASP A 64 -15.16 -10.18 4.18
CA ASP A 64 -16.11 -9.10 4.46
C ASP A 64 -17.07 -8.87 3.29
N ALA A 65 -18.30 -8.46 3.60
CA ALA A 65 -19.30 -8.11 2.59
C ALA A 65 -18.91 -6.84 1.81
N LEU A 66 -18.20 -5.92 2.48
CA LEU A 66 -17.67 -4.69 1.91
C LEU A 66 -16.23 -4.54 2.35
N VAL A 67 -15.33 -4.29 1.40
CA VAL A 67 -13.89 -4.18 1.62
C VAL A 67 -13.48 -2.72 1.46
N SER A 68 -12.69 -2.22 2.42
CA SER A 68 -12.07 -0.89 2.33
C SER A 68 -11.01 -0.87 1.23
N CYS A 69 -11.26 -0.06 0.20
CA CYS A 69 -10.44 0.03 -0.99
C CYS A 69 -10.13 1.48 -1.33
N ARG A 70 -9.09 1.65 -2.16
CA ARG A 70 -8.80 2.90 -2.86
C ARG A 70 -9.11 2.76 -4.34
N PHE A 71 -9.75 3.79 -4.89
CA PHE A 71 -9.98 3.90 -6.33
C PHE A 71 -9.83 5.36 -6.74
N LYS A 72 -8.96 5.62 -7.73
CA LYS A 72 -8.69 6.99 -8.24
C LYS A 72 -8.33 8.03 -7.17
N GLY A 73 -7.66 7.60 -6.10
CA GLY A 73 -7.24 8.46 -5.00
C GLY A 73 -8.29 8.67 -3.89
N GLU A 74 -9.49 8.13 -4.05
CA GLU A 74 -10.55 8.18 -3.05
C GLU A 74 -10.67 6.86 -2.29
N PHE A 75 -11.08 6.95 -1.02
CA PHE A 75 -11.36 5.77 -0.19
C PHE A 75 -12.84 5.39 -0.31
N GLU A 76 -13.09 4.17 -0.77
CA GLU A 76 -14.44 3.65 -1.02
C GLU A 76 -14.61 2.26 -0.39
N LEU A 77 -15.86 1.90 -0.10
CA LEU A 77 -16.23 0.53 0.25
C LEU A 77 -16.75 -0.17 -1.00
N LYS A 78 -16.15 -1.31 -1.32
CA LYS A 78 -16.44 -2.07 -2.55
C LYS A 78 -16.76 -3.52 -2.23
N GLU A 79 -17.58 -4.15 -3.06
CA GLU A 79 -17.85 -5.58 -2.90
C GLU A 79 -16.61 -6.40 -3.29
N PRO A 80 -16.35 -7.57 -2.66
CA PRO A 80 -15.21 -8.42 -2.99
C PRO A 80 -14.99 -8.73 -4.49
N PRO A 81 -16.03 -8.85 -5.35
CA PRO A 81 -15.83 -9.07 -6.79
C PRO A 81 -15.30 -7.85 -7.55
N GLU A 82 -15.47 -6.63 -7.01
CA GLU A 82 -14.96 -5.40 -7.64
C GLU A 82 -13.47 -5.17 -7.34
N VAL A 83 -12.92 -5.82 -6.31
CA VAL A 83 -11.52 -5.68 -5.90
C VAL A 83 -10.60 -6.42 -6.88
N GLN A 84 -9.61 -5.73 -7.42
CA GLN A 84 -8.69 -6.26 -8.44
C GLN A 84 -7.28 -6.47 -7.92
N TYR A 85 -6.87 -5.68 -6.93
CA TYR A 85 -5.55 -5.78 -6.31
C TYR A 85 -5.65 -5.58 -4.80
N MET A 86 -4.61 -5.97 -4.08
CA MET A 86 -4.45 -5.76 -2.64
C MET A 86 -3.01 -5.34 -2.33
N ASP A 87 -2.84 -4.46 -1.36
CA ASP A 87 -1.54 -4.08 -0.83
C ASP A 87 -0.75 -5.31 -0.32
N VAL A 88 0.57 -5.31 -0.51
CA VAL A 88 1.42 -6.43 -0.06
C VAL A 88 1.63 -6.39 1.45
N ALA A 89 1.85 -5.19 2.02
CA ALA A 89 2.09 -5.01 3.44
C ALA A 89 1.70 -3.60 3.90
N PRO A 90 1.25 -3.42 5.16
CA PRO A 90 0.98 -2.08 5.72
C PRO A 90 2.20 -1.16 5.71
N SER A 91 3.40 -1.72 5.84
CA SER A 91 4.66 -0.98 5.83
C SER A 91 5.08 -0.47 4.44
N GLN A 92 4.36 -0.81 3.37
CA GLN A 92 4.72 -0.40 2.01
C GLN A 92 4.66 1.11 1.78
N ILE A 93 3.92 1.84 2.61
CA ILE A 93 3.73 3.29 2.51
C ILE A 93 4.83 4.09 3.23
N VAL A 94 5.66 3.43 4.05
CA VAL A 94 6.69 4.11 4.86
C VAL A 94 8.10 3.88 4.30
N SER A 95 8.99 4.81 4.59
CA SER A 95 10.42 4.67 4.26
C SER A 95 11.14 3.71 5.20
N VAL A 96 12.35 3.30 4.84
CA VAL A 96 13.20 2.44 5.68
C VAL A 96 13.37 3.02 7.09
N ALA A 97 13.72 4.30 7.21
CA ALA A 97 13.89 4.95 8.52
C ALA A 97 12.60 4.96 9.35
N ALA A 98 11.46 5.28 8.72
CA ALA A 98 10.16 5.28 9.39
C ALA A 98 9.76 3.87 9.86
N SER A 99 10.09 2.84 9.10
CA SER A 99 9.76 1.45 9.44
C SER A 99 10.50 0.90 10.67
N LEU A 100 11.59 1.56 11.09
CA LEU A 100 12.37 1.19 12.27
C LEU A 100 11.81 1.80 13.56
N ILE A 101 10.82 2.69 13.48
CA ILE A 101 10.15 3.26 14.65
C ILE A 101 9.09 2.27 15.12
N PRO A 102 9.22 1.67 16.31
CA PRO A 102 8.19 0.78 16.85
C PRO A 102 6.95 1.59 17.21
N PHE A 103 5.76 0.99 17.07
CA PHE A 103 4.48 1.60 17.45
C PHE A 103 4.19 2.93 16.71
N LEU A 104 4.67 3.06 15.47
CA LEU A 104 4.51 4.25 14.63
C LEU A 104 3.02 4.65 14.47
N GLU A 105 2.12 3.68 14.45
CA GLU A 105 0.68 3.86 14.40
C GLU A 105 0.09 4.59 15.62
N HIS A 106 0.83 4.67 16.73
CA HIS A 106 0.47 5.39 17.95
C HIS A 106 1.14 6.77 18.06
N ASP A 107 2.02 7.10 17.11
CA ASP A 107 2.75 8.36 17.07
C ASP A 107 2.07 9.38 16.14
N ASP A 108 2.20 10.66 16.47
CA ASP A 108 1.76 11.72 15.57
C ASP A 108 2.77 11.93 14.44
N ALA A 109 2.30 12.39 13.29
CA ALA A 109 3.12 12.53 12.09
C ALA A 109 4.33 13.48 12.28
N ASN A 110 4.21 14.51 13.12
CA ASN A 110 5.32 15.44 13.36
C ASN A 110 6.40 14.78 14.21
N ARG A 111 6.01 14.04 15.26
CA ARG A 111 6.94 13.25 16.08
C ARG A 111 7.62 12.16 15.28
N ALA A 112 6.88 11.45 14.43
CA ALA A 112 7.45 10.46 13.51
C ALA A 112 8.46 11.10 12.54
N LEU A 113 8.15 12.28 11.98
CA LEU A 113 9.06 13.02 11.11
C LEU A 113 10.34 13.45 11.84
N MET A 114 10.22 13.93 13.07
CA MET A 114 11.40 14.28 13.87
C MET A 114 12.22 13.03 14.21
N GLY A 115 11.56 11.96 14.67
CA GLY A 115 12.21 10.70 15.03
C GLY A 115 12.99 10.07 13.87
N THR A 116 12.42 10.03 12.68
CA THR A 116 13.10 9.51 11.48
C THR A 116 14.34 10.32 11.09
N ASN A 117 14.31 11.63 11.27
CA ASN A 117 15.46 12.48 10.97
C ASN A 117 16.55 12.43 12.05
N MET A 118 16.18 12.16 13.30
CA MET A 118 17.14 12.01 14.41
C MET A 118 17.88 10.67 14.41
N GLN A 119 17.38 9.66 13.69
CA GLN A 119 18.03 8.35 13.53
C GLN A 119 19.12 8.33 12.45
N ARG A 120 19.23 9.40 11.64
CA ARG A 120 20.20 9.50 10.56
C ARG A 120 21.59 9.89 11.02
#